data_AF-A0A7C8QCV6-F1
#
_entry.id   AF-A0A7C8QCV6-F1
#
_cell.length_a   1.000
_cell.length_b   1.000
_cell.length_c   1.000
_cell.angle_alpha   90.00
_cell.angle_beta   90.00
_cell.angle_gamma   90.00
#
_symmetry.space_group_name_H-M   'P 1'
#
loop_
_entity.id
_entity.type
_entity.pdbx_description
1 polymer ?
#
loop_
_entity_poly.entity_id
_entity_poly.type
_entity_poly.pdbx_seq_one_letter_code
_entity_poly.pdbx_strand_id
1 'polypeptide(L)'
;MPQSKRPPASLSKAKQSSKPDKIKLKRNTSTAQNNNTNNTNSTNNNNTNTARNSKSYTTTNPLVLSQFKPILNTFQHTFSHLFTPELPQIIQSVKQSLYLRDYVAAFDSPEKLQAYAVRWSVARALAYFEMISGHWWSEDVTQIFSTSRRLRVTCVGGGAGAEIVGITAAYSFLSSSSPSPSSSIGVEGEDVDTGLDLTFLDFATWAPITDSLFTTITDPTKESNVFLDKTKISAKCYQQDVLTPLSDTTVSSMASADIVTILFTAGELYSQSPTATTKFFMSLHTITKPGALLVVVDSAGGFEDLDVLKKNQQGNSAAGGESGKIQSDGNIGGYKLGFLLDKTLTNREQWQTIVSQDTKWWRVPQELKDTGGYPLELENMRCLIRVYRRNDDP
;
A
#
# COMPACT_ATOMS: atom_id res chain seq x y z
N MET A 1 30.85 1.23 -36.64
CA MET A 1 31.15 -0.22 -36.55
C MET A 1 32.57 -0.40 -36.07
N PRO A 2 32.75 -1.00 -34.89
CA PRO A 2 33.92 -1.85 -34.66
C PRO A 2 33.52 -3.19 -34.04
N GLN A 3 34.14 -4.23 -34.57
CA GLN A 3 33.87 -5.64 -34.26
C GLN A 3 34.32 -6.01 -32.84
N SER A 4 33.44 -6.74 -32.16
CA SER A 4 33.63 -7.37 -30.86
C SER A 4 34.71 -8.46 -30.92
N LYS A 5 35.69 -8.37 -30.01
CA LYS A 5 36.73 -9.39 -29.80
C LYS A 5 36.17 -10.55 -28.96
N ARG A 6 36.21 -11.76 -29.52
CA ARG A 6 36.03 -13.04 -28.81
C ARG A 6 37.07 -13.22 -27.70
N PRO A 7 36.71 -13.75 -26.52
CA PRO A 7 37.67 -14.35 -25.60
C PRO A 7 37.94 -15.83 -25.95
N PRO A 8 39.10 -16.39 -25.54
CA PRO A 8 39.49 -17.76 -25.89
C PRO A 8 38.91 -18.81 -24.94
N ALA A 9 38.78 -20.04 -25.45
CA ALA A 9 38.33 -21.23 -24.73
C ALA A 9 39.53 -22.06 -24.24
N SER A 10 39.46 -22.56 -22.99
CA SER A 10 40.14 -23.75 -22.41
C SER A 10 40.07 -23.63 -20.88
N LEU A 11 39.91 -24.63 -20.01
CA LEU A 11 39.91 -26.09 -20.10
C LEU A 11 39.22 -26.62 -18.83
N SER A 12 38.52 -27.74 -18.99
CA SER A 12 37.90 -28.54 -17.95
C SER A 12 38.93 -29.27 -17.06
N LYS A 13 38.67 -29.33 -15.75
CA LYS A 13 39.10 -30.45 -14.90
C LYS A 13 37.98 -30.81 -13.92
N ALA A 14 37.48 -32.02 -14.09
CA ALA A 14 36.52 -32.68 -13.23
C ALA A 14 37.14 -33.12 -11.89
N LYS A 15 36.35 -33.06 -10.83
CA LYS A 15 36.45 -33.98 -9.68
C LYS A 15 35.05 -34.27 -9.12
N GLN A 16 34.58 -35.48 -9.42
CA GLN A 16 33.62 -36.27 -8.64
C GLN A 16 34.13 -36.39 -7.18
N SER A 17 33.39 -36.67 -6.11
CA SER A 17 31.97 -36.84 -5.78
C SER A 17 31.96 -37.26 -4.29
N SER A 18 31.03 -36.79 -3.46
CA SER A 18 30.63 -37.52 -2.24
C SER A 18 29.26 -37.05 -1.76
N LYS A 19 28.35 -38.01 -1.58
CA LYS A 19 26.92 -37.90 -1.23
C LYS A 19 26.67 -37.53 0.25
N PRO A 20 25.42 -37.19 0.62
CA PRO A 20 25.10 -36.44 1.84
C PRO A 20 24.68 -37.32 3.02
N ASP A 21 24.99 -36.85 4.23
CA ASP A 21 24.55 -37.47 5.49
C ASP A 21 23.16 -36.99 5.92
N LYS A 22 22.32 -37.99 6.26
CA LYS A 22 20.94 -37.87 6.73
C LYS A 22 20.92 -37.47 8.21
N ILE A 23 20.30 -36.35 8.56
CA ILE A 23 19.92 -36.04 9.95
C ILE A 23 18.47 -36.47 10.19
N LYS A 24 18.32 -37.44 11.10
CA LYS A 24 17.05 -38.05 11.53
C LYS A 24 16.30 -37.13 12.51
N LEU A 25 15.01 -36.91 12.26
CA LEU A 25 14.05 -36.43 13.26
C LEU A 25 13.83 -37.49 14.35
N LYS A 26 13.92 -37.11 15.63
CA LYS A 26 13.39 -37.87 16.76
C LYS A 26 12.08 -37.25 17.24
N ARG A 27 10.99 -38.00 17.02
CA ARG A 27 9.74 -37.91 17.78
C ARG A 27 9.99 -38.44 19.19
N ASN A 28 9.60 -37.69 20.21
CA ASN A 28 9.34 -38.24 21.55
C ASN A 28 7.86 -37.99 21.88
N THR A 29 7.10 -39.07 21.81
CA THR A 29 5.81 -39.26 22.47
C THR A 29 6.06 -39.77 23.89
N SER A 30 5.44 -39.15 24.89
CA SER A 30 5.26 -39.77 26.20
C SER A 30 3.92 -39.34 26.77
N THR A 31 2.99 -40.28 26.66
CA THR A 31 1.75 -40.47 27.41
C THR A 31 2.01 -40.52 28.92
N ALA A 32 1.19 -39.81 29.71
CA ALA A 32 0.91 -40.17 31.09
C ALA A 32 -0.57 -39.86 31.38
N GLN A 33 -1.36 -40.93 31.45
CA GLN A 33 -2.68 -40.95 32.08
C GLN A 33 -2.50 -40.79 33.58
N ASN A 34 -3.37 -40.01 34.23
CA ASN A 34 -3.78 -40.34 35.59
C ASN A 34 -5.23 -39.88 35.81
N ASN A 35 -6.07 -40.87 36.11
CA ASN A 35 -7.43 -40.70 36.58
C ASN A 35 -7.39 -40.22 38.04
N ASN A 36 -8.27 -39.30 38.43
CA ASN A 36 -8.97 -39.48 39.70
C ASN A 36 -10.28 -38.69 39.78
N THR A 37 -11.19 -39.33 40.47
CA THR A 37 -12.64 -39.16 40.47
C THR A 37 -13.10 -38.13 41.50
N ASN A 38 -14.18 -37.44 41.13
CA ASN A 38 -15.17 -36.69 41.90
C ASN A 38 -15.03 -36.58 43.43
N ASN A 39 -15.15 -35.35 43.93
CA ASN A 39 -15.95 -35.11 45.13
C ASN A 39 -16.69 -33.76 45.02
N THR A 40 -18.01 -33.84 45.01
CA THR A 40 -18.96 -32.72 45.09
C THR A 40 -19.02 -32.20 46.52
N ASN A 41 -18.89 -30.89 46.71
CA ASN A 41 -19.55 -30.19 47.81
C ASN A 41 -19.82 -28.73 47.41
N SER A 42 -21.09 -28.37 47.55
CA SER A 42 -21.69 -27.06 47.28
C SER A 42 -21.35 -26.07 48.38
N THR A 43 -20.90 -24.85 48.03
CA THR A 43 -21.30 -23.63 48.74
C THR A 43 -21.05 -22.38 47.91
N ASN A 44 -22.06 -21.51 47.88
CA ASN A 44 -22.12 -20.21 47.22
C ASN A 44 -20.90 -19.31 47.46
N ASN A 45 -20.42 -18.63 46.41
CA ASN A 45 -20.20 -17.19 46.50
C ASN A 45 -20.04 -16.53 45.11
N ASN A 46 -20.73 -15.41 44.96
CA ASN A 46 -20.69 -14.52 43.81
C ASN A 46 -19.25 -14.08 43.51
N ASN A 47 -18.85 -14.20 42.24
CA ASN A 47 -17.98 -13.21 41.60
C ASN A 47 -18.11 -13.29 40.07
N THR A 48 -18.68 -12.22 39.54
CA THR A 48 -18.61 -11.81 38.14
C THR A 48 -17.15 -11.78 37.68
N ASN A 49 -16.76 -12.69 36.78
CA ASN A 49 -15.71 -12.48 35.79
C ASN A 49 -15.63 -13.68 34.84
N THR A 50 -16.39 -13.62 33.75
CA THR A 50 -16.00 -14.28 32.51
C THR A 50 -16.20 -13.29 31.36
N ALA A 51 -15.21 -12.41 31.20
CA ALA A 51 -14.98 -11.74 29.92
C ALA A 51 -14.65 -12.82 28.88
N ARG A 52 -15.69 -13.37 28.23
CA ARG A 52 -15.53 -14.05 26.97
C ARG A 52 -15.12 -12.99 25.95
N ASN A 53 -13.90 -13.13 25.44
CA ASN A 53 -13.43 -12.50 24.21
C ASN A 53 -14.45 -12.72 23.08
N SER A 54 -15.40 -11.80 22.93
CA SER A 54 -16.08 -11.62 21.66
C SER A 54 -15.08 -10.91 20.75
N LYS A 55 -14.55 -11.64 19.77
CA LYS A 55 -13.91 -11.03 18.61
C LYS A 55 -14.95 -10.14 17.96
N SER A 56 -14.93 -8.84 18.26
CA SER A 56 -15.68 -7.84 17.52
C SER A 56 -15.04 -7.75 16.15
N TYR A 57 -15.50 -8.58 15.22
CA TYR A 57 -15.33 -8.28 13.81
C TYR A 57 -16.21 -7.06 13.56
N THR A 58 -15.61 -5.91 13.27
CA THR A 58 -16.36 -4.79 12.68
C THR A 58 -17.01 -5.31 11.41
N THR A 59 -18.32 -5.49 11.44
CA THR A 59 -19.11 -5.88 10.27
C THR A 59 -18.97 -4.78 9.22
N THR A 60 -18.35 -5.09 8.09
CA THR A 60 -18.24 -4.16 6.96
C THR A 60 -19.65 -3.71 6.55
N ASN A 61 -19.80 -2.42 6.24
CA ASN A 61 -21.08 -1.88 5.78
C ASN A 61 -21.59 -2.70 4.56
N PRO A 62 -22.83 -3.22 4.56
CA PRO A 62 -23.34 -4.03 3.46
C PRO A 62 -23.26 -3.35 2.08
N LEU A 63 -23.42 -2.02 2.02
CA LEU A 63 -23.29 -1.26 0.78
C LEU A 63 -21.84 -1.27 0.27
N VAL A 64 -20.87 -1.11 1.18
CA VAL A 64 -19.43 -1.21 0.86
C VAL A 64 -19.10 -2.64 0.42
N LEU A 65 -19.58 -3.66 1.14
CA LEU A 65 -19.36 -5.06 0.81
C LEU A 65 -19.88 -5.42 -0.59
N SER A 66 -21.01 -4.84 -1.02
CA SER A 66 -21.57 -5.06 -2.36
C SER A 66 -20.64 -4.63 -3.51
N GLN A 67 -19.74 -3.67 -3.25
CA GLN A 67 -18.78 -3.16 -4.25
C GLN A 67 -17.53 -4.02 -4.38
N PHE A 68 -17.29 -4.94 -3.44
CA PHE A 68 -16.09 -5.77 -3.46
C PHE A 68 -16.09 -6.75 -4.65
N LYS A 69 -17.25 -7.30 -5.00
CA LYS A 69 -17.37 -8.23 -6.14
C LYS A 69 -17.08 -7.54 -7.49
N PRO A 70 -17.61 -6.34 -7.81
CA PRO A 70 -17.18 -5.55 -8.96
C PRO A 70 -15.68 -5.27 -9.03
N ILE A 71 -15.04 -4.93 -7.90
CA ILE A 71 -13.58 -4.71 -7.83
C ILE A 71 -12.83 -6.00 -8.20
N LEU A 72 -13.21 -7.15 -7.62
CA LEU A 72 -12.62 -8.44 -7.97
C LEU A 72 -12.81 -8.80 -9.45
N ASN A 73 -14.02 -8.63 -9.97
CA ASN A 73 -14.36 -8.92 -11.36
C ASN A 73 -13.53 -8.06 -12.33
N THR A 74 -13.22 -6.82 -11.96
CA THR A 74 -12.35 -5.94 -12.76
C THR A 74 -11.00 -6.61 -13.01
N PHE A 75 -10.30 -7.03 -11.94
CA PHE A 75 -9.02 -7.74 -12.09
C PHE A 75 -9.16 -9.08 -12.82
N GLN A 76 -10.23 -9.84 -12.54
CA GLN A 76 -10.45 -11.13 -13.19
C GLN A 76 -10.67 -10.99 -14.70
N HIS A 77 -11.46 -10.00 -15.13
CA HIS A 77 -11.68 -9.74 -16.55
C HIS A 77 -10.41 -9.28 -17.24
N THR A 78 -9.69 -8.32 -16.65
CA THR A 78 -8.45 -7.78 -17.23
C THR A 78 -7.36 -8.84 -17.36
N PHE A 79 -7.22 -9.70 -16.36
CA PHE A 79 -6.07 -10.59 -16.20
C PHE A 79 -6.42 -12.08 -16.22
N SER A 80 -7.58 -12.46 -16.75
CA SER A 80 -8.03 -13.85 -16.86
C SER A 80 -6.99 -14.78 -17.51
N HIS A 81 -6.26 -14.27 -18.51
CA HIS A 81 -5.22 -14.99 -19.23
C HIS A 81 -3.97 -15.33 -18.39
N LEU A 82 -3.79 -14.70 -17.23
CA LEU A 82 -2.60 -14.90 -16.38
C LEU A 82 -2.71 -16.10 -15.45
N PHE A 83 -3.90 -16.67 -15.24
CA PHE A 83 -4.09 -17.79 -14.32
C PHE A 83 -3.65 -19.11 -14.93
N THR A 84 -2.35 -19.23 -15.20
CA THR A 84 -1.69 -20.40 -15.78
C THR A 84 -0.93 -21.21 -14.72
N PRO A 85 -0.51 -22.46 -15.01
CA PRO A 85 0.30 -23.26 -14.10
C PRO A 85 1.66 -22.67 -13.72
N GLU A 86 2.18 -21.71 -14.51
CA GLU A 86 3.48 -21.05 -14.30
C GLU A 86 3.40 -19.83 -13.37
N LEU A 87 2.20 -19.25 -13.21
CA LEU A 87 1.99 -18.06 -12.38
C LEU A 87 2.50 -18.22 -10.94
N PRO A 88 2.29 -19.36 -10.23
CA PRO A 88 2.81 -19.54 -8.88
C PRO A 88 4.34 -19.41 -8.78
N GLN A 89 5.11 -19.91 -9.76
CA GLN A 89 6.57 -19.77 -9.75
C GLN A 89 6.98 -18.30 -9.93
N ILE A 90 6.30 -17.56 -10.81
CA ILE A 90 6.57 -16.13 -11.03
C ILE A 90 6.24 -15.33 -9.77
N ILE A 91 5.08 -15.58 -9.15
CA ILE A 91 4.70 -14.97 -7.86
C ILE A 91 5.77 -15.22 -6.80
N GLN A 92 6.27 -16.45 -6.69
CA GLN A 92 7.29 -16.78 -5.70
C GLN A 92 8.62 -16.05 -5.97
N SER A 93 9.00 -15.88 -7.24
CA SER A 93 10.17 -15.10 -7.65
C SER A 93 10.05 -13.62 -7.27
N VAL A 94 8.88 -13.01 -7.54
CA VAL A 94 8.59 -11.64 -7.13
C VAL A 94 8.62 -11.51 -5.61
N LYS A 95 7.96 -12.42 -4.89
CA LYS A 95 7.94 -12.45 -3.42
C LYS A 95 9.34 -12.51 -2.82
N GLN A 96 10.23 -13.33 -3.39
CA GLN A 96 11.61 -13.43 -2.94
C GLN A 96 12.37 -12.10 -3.13
N SER A 97 12.19 -11.45 -4.27
CA SER A 97 12.83 -10.16 -4.58
C SER A 97 12.32 -9.05 -3.64
N LEU A 98 11.00 -8.99 -3.39
CA LEU A 98 10.40 -8.07 -2.42
C LEU A 98 10.90 -8.30 -0.99
N TYR A 99 11.06 -9.57 -0.57
CA TYR A 99 11.61 -9.91 0.74
C TYR A 99 13.05 -9.40 0.91
N LEU A 100 13.85 -9.49 -0.15
CA LEU A 100 15.23 -8.97 -0.19
C LEU A 100 15.30 -7.45 -0.40
N ARG A 101 14.15 -6.77 -0.57
CA ARG A 101 14.05 -5.35 -0.94
C ARG A 101 14.77 -5.03 -2.26
N ASP A 102 14.88 -6.01 -3.15
CA ASP A 102 15.39 -5.84 -4.50
C ASP A 102 14.23 -5.55 -5.45
N TYR A 103 13.74 -4.31 -5.41
CA TYR A 103 12.59 -3.86 -6.18
C TYR A 103 12.89 -3.84 -7.69
N VAL A 104 14.15 -3.60 -8.07
CA VAL A 104 14.57 -3.67 -9.47
C VAL A 104 14.38 -5.09 -10.00
N ALA A 105 14.88 -6.10 -9.28
CA ALA A 105 14.66 -7.50 -9.66
C ALA A 105 13.18 -7.93 -9.53
N ALA A 106 12.41 -7.34 -8.62
CA ALA A 106 10.98 -7.64 -8.47
C ALA A 106 10.17 -7.16 -9.69
N PHE A 107 10.60 -6.10 -10.37
CA PHE A 107 9.85 -5.38 -11.39
C PHE A 107 10.57 -5.28 -12.75
N ASP A 108 11.57 -6.14 -12.99
CA ASP A 108 12.42 -6.13 -14.19
C ASP A 108 11.76 -6.72 -15.46
N SER A 109 10.57 -7.32 -15.36
CA SER A 109 9.90 -7.96 -16.49
C SER A 109 8.38 -7.75 -16.48
N PRO A 110 7.73 -7.71 -17.68
CA PRO A 110 6.28 -7.62 -17.79
C PRO A 110 5.53 -8.71 -17.01
N GLU A 111 6.03 -9.95 -17.03
CA GLU A 111 5.40 -11.09 -16.36
C GLU A 111 5.44 -10.94 -14.85
N LYS A 112 6.52 -10.37 -14.29
CA LYS A 112 6.63 -10.08 -12.86
C LYS A 112 5.71 -8.93 -12.43
N LEU A 113 5.62 -7.87 -13.23
CA LEU A 113 4.66 -6.77 -13.00
C LEU A 113 3.22 -7.29 -12.99
N GLN A 114 2.87 -8.11 -13.98
CA GLN A 114 1.58 -8.78 -14.12
C GLN A 114 1.28 -9.71 -12.94
N ALA A 115 2.23 -10.57 -12.55
CA ALA A 115 2.12 -11.45 -11.39
C ALA A 115 1.94 -10.64 -10.09
N TYR A 116 2.62 -9.50 -9.96
CA TYR A 116 2.44 -8.62 -8.81
C TYR A 116 1.02 -8.05 -8.75
N ALA A 117 0.53 -7.54 -9.88
CA ALA A 117 -0.79 -6.93 -9.97
C ALA A 117 -1.90 -7.91 -9.55
N VAL A 118 -1.90 -9.14 -10.06
CA VAL A 118 -2.93 -10.14 -9.70
C VAL A 118 -2.77 -10.68 -8.28
N ARG A 119 -1.56 -10.68 -7.72
CA ARG A 119 -1.33 -11.26 -6.38
C ARG A 119 -1.52 -10.27 -5.23
N TRP A 120 -1.09 -9.02 -5.38
CA TRP A 120 -1.07 -8.06 -4.27
C TRP A 120 -1.95 -6.83 -4.50
N SER A 121 -2.12 -6.36 -5.75
CA SER A 121 -2.91 -5.14 -6.00
C SER A 121 -4.40 -5.33 -5.75
N VAL A 122 -4.92 -6.55 -5.85
CA VAL A 122 -6.35 -6.86 -5.67
C VAL A 122 -6.82 -6.59 -4.25
N ALA A 123 -6.14 -7.15 -3.25
CA ALA A 123 -6.48 -6.92 -1.85
C ALA A 123 -6.28 -5.44 -1.46
N ARG A 124 -5.25 -4.79 -2.02
CA ARG A 124 -4.99 -3.36 -1.84
C ARG A 124 -6.11 -2.49 -2.42
N ALA A 125 -6.61 -2.80 -3.63
CA ALA A 125 -7.73 -2.08 -4.22
C ALA A 125 -8.99 -2.13 -3.36
N LEU A 126 -9.33 -3.32 -2.84
CA LEU A 126 -10.45 -3.51 -1.91
C LEU A 126 -10.29 -2.66 -0.65
N ALA A 127 -9.09 -2.66 -0.07
CA ALA A 127 -8.82 -1.88 1.13
C ALA A 127 -8.82 -0.39 0.89
N TYR A 128 -8.24 0.10 -0.23
CA TYR A 128 -8.26 1.53 -0.55
C TYR A 128 -9.69 2.01 -0.76
N PHE A 129 -10.51 1.23 -1.45
CA PHE A 129 -11.94 1.52 -1.59
C PHE A 129 -12.64 1.62 -0.23
N GLU A 130 -12.47 0.64 0.67
CA GLU A 130 -13.09 0.70 2.01
C GLU A 130 -12.50 1.81 2.90
N MET A 131 -11.21 2.11 2.77
CA MET A 131 -10.58 3.18 3.53
C MET A 131 -11.14 4.55 3.15
N ILE A 132 -11.39 4.78 1.85
CA ILE A 132 -11.99 6.02 1.36
C ILE A 132 -13.47 6.07 1.74
N SER A 133 -14.25 5.05 1.38
CA SER A 133 -15.71 5.02 1.58
C SER A 133 -16.12 4.87 3.05
N GLY A 134 -15.26 4.29 3.88
CA GLY A 134 -15.47 4.08 5.31
C GLY A 134 -14.87 5.18 6.20
N HIS A 135 -14.44 6.31 5.63
CA HIS A 135 -13.89 7.47 6.38
C HIS A 135 -12.61 7.16 7.18
N TRP A 136 -11.79 6.19 6.74
CA TRP A 136 -10.53 5.86 7.43
C TRP A 136 -9.47 6.93 7.21
N TRP A 137 -9.46 7.58 6.04
CA TRP A 137 -8.52 8.66 5.72
C TRP A 137 -8.94 9.99 6.34
N SER A 138 -10.24 10.26 6.41
CA SER A 138 -10.93 11.30 7.22
C SER A 138 -12.29 11.58 6.57
N GLU A 139 -13.18 12.26 7.28
CA GLU A 139 -14.40 12.81 6.68
C GLU A 139 -14.08 13.72 5.50
N ASP A 140 -13.11 14.62 5.67
CA ASP A 140 -12.72 15.60 4.65
C ASP A 140 -12.25 14.94 3.35
N VAL A 141 -11.47 13.84 3.47
CA VAL A 141 -11.05 13.07 2.29
C VAL A 141 -12.26 12.42 1.63
N THR A 142 -13.14 11.75 2.38
CA THR A 142 -14.33 11.09 1.83
C THR A 142 -15.27 12.09 1.15
N GLN A 143 -15.49 13.26 1.74
CA GLN A 143 -16.35 14.31 1.20
C GLN A 143 -15.83 14.85 -0.14
N ILE A 144 -14.52 14.94 -0.35
CA ILE A 144 -13.97 15.39 -1.64
C ILE A 144 -14.39 14.46 -2.80
N PHE A 145 -14.57 13.16 -2.55
CA PHE A 145 -15.04 12.20 -3.55
C PHE A 145 -16.52 12.35 -3.93
N SER A 146 -17.30 13.12 -3.18
CA SER A 146 -18.70 13.45 -3.50
C SER A 146 -18.89 14.90 -3.98
N THR A 147 -17.81 15.68 -4.11
CA THR A 147 -17.91 17.07 -4.58
C THR A 147 -18.30 17.16 -6.06
N SER A 148 -19.10 18.18 -6.41
CA SER A 148 -19.46 18.49 -7.79
C SER A 148 -18.33 19.21 -8.53
N ARG A 149 -17.12 18.64 -8.55
CA ARG A 149 -15.99 19.14 -9.33
C ARG A 149 -15.06 17.99 -9.72
N ARG A 150 -14.22 18.21 -10.72
CA ARG A 150 -13.17 17.26 -11.10
C ARG A 150 -12.17 17.08 -9.95
N LEU A 151 -12.02 15.84 -9.51
CA LEU A 151 -11.09 15.40 -8.47
C LEU A 151 -9.76 15.00 -9.10
N ARG A 152 -8.66 15.60 -8.64
CA ARG A 152 -7.30 15.28 -9.12
C ARG A 152 -6.52 14.55 -8.04
N VAL A 153 -6.07 13.34 -8.34
CA VAL A 153 -5.27 12.51 -7.42
C VAL A 153 -3.93 12.16 -8.06
N THR A 154 -2.84 12.46 -7.36
CA THR A 154 -1.49 12.01 -7.73
C THR A 154 -1.02 10.92 -6.77
N CYS A 155 -0.76 9.72 -7.29
CA CYS A 155 -0.39 8.53 -6.55
C CYS A 155 1.10 8.22 -6.71
N VAL A 156 1.88 8.46 -5.67
CA VAL A 156 3.31 8.16 -5.59
C VAL A 156 3.52 6.73 -5.12
N GLY A 157 4.33 5.96 -5.84
CA GLY A 157 4.42 4.50 -5.70
C GLY A 157 3.24 3.74 -6.31
N GLY A 158 2.41 4.43 -7.09
CA GLY A 158 1.18 3.88 -7.65
C GLY A 158 1.37 3.33 -9.06
N GLY A 159 0.33 2.67 -9.59
CA GLY A 159 0.28 2.19 -10.98
C GLY A 159 0.28 0.68 -11.12
N ALA A 160 0.63 -0.05 -10.05
CA ALA A 160 0.51 -1.51 -10.00
C ALA A 160 -0.94 -2.03 -10.06
N GLY A 161 -1.93 -1.13 -10.12
CA GLY A 161 -3.34 -1.43 -10.38
C GLY A 161 -4.27 -1.21 -9.19
N ALA A 162 -3.75 -1.12 -7.96
CA ALA A 162 -4.57 -0.99 -6.77
C ALA A 162 -5.27 0.38 -6.71
N GLU A 163 -4.54 1.45 -7.00
CA GLU A 163 -5.03 2.83 -6.95
C GLU A 163 -6.08 3.08 -8.03
N ILE A 164 -5.80 2.71 -9.29
CA ILE A 164 -6.75 2.93 -10.38
C ILE A 164 -8.09 2.24 -10.12
N VAL A 165 -8.10 1.03 -9.58
CA VAL A 165 -9.36 0.33 -9.31
C VAL A 165 -10.01 0.81 -8.01
N GLY A 166 -9.25 0.90 -6.92
CA GLY A 166 -9.79 1.24 -5.59
C GLY A 166 -10.32 2.67 -5.51
N ILE A 167 -9.59 3.65 -6.06
CA ILE A 167 -9.99 5.06 -6.06
C ILE A 167 -11.17 5.28 -7.01
N THR A 168 -11.16 4.66 -8.19
CA THR A 168 -12.28 4.74 -9.14
C THR A 168 -13.55 4.14 -8.54
N ALA A 169 -13.45 2.99 -7.89
CA ALA A 169 -14.58 2.36 -7.21
C ALA A 169 -15.15 3.27 -6.10
N ALA A 170 -14.27 3.93 -5.32
CA ALA A 170 -14.68 4.83 -4.27
C ALA A 170 -15.38 6.07 -4.83
N TYR A 171 -14.83 6.65 -5.91
CA TYR A 171 -15.41 7.79 -6.61
C TYR A 171 -16.80 7.47 -7.17
N SER A 172 -16.94 6.36 -7.91
CA SER A 172 -18.22 5.91 -8.45
C SER A 172 -19.26 5.69 -7.34
N PHE A 173 -18.87 4.99 -6.27
CA PHE A 173 -19.75 4.69 -5.13
C PHE A 173 -20.23 5.94 -4.38
N LEU A 174 -19.33 6.88 -4.10
CA LEU A 174 -19.64 8.09 -3.33
C LEU A 174 -20.36 9.15 -4.17
N SER A 175 -20.02 9.27 -5.47
CA SER A 175 -20.73 10.15 -6.39
C SER A 175 -22.18 9.73 -6.61
N SER A 176 -22.44 8.42 -6.67
CA SER A 176 -23.80 7.88 -6.84
C SER A 176 -24.68 8.01 -5.59
N SER A 177 -24.06 8.21 -4.43
CA SER A 177 -24.75 8.33 -3.14
C SER A 177 -25.10 9.78 -2.79
N SER A 178 -24.61 10.76 -3.56
CA SER A 178 -24.98 12.15 -3.36
C SER A 178 -26.44 12.34 -3.77
N PRO A 179 -27.33 12.87 -2.90
CA PRO A 179 -28.67 13.21 -3.31
C PRO A 179 -28.56 14.20 -4.46
N SER A 180 -29.17 13.87 -5.62
CA SER A 180 -29.37 14.86 -6.68
C SER A 180 -29.95 16.11 -6.03
N PRO A 181 -29.39 17.30 -6.25
CA PRO A 181 -30.03 18.52 -5.77
C PRO A 181 -31.46 18.45 -6.28
N SER A 182 -32.39 18.38 -5.33
CA SER A 182 -33.83 18.37 -5.60
C SER A 182 -34.10 19.33 -6.73
N SER A 183 -34.79 18.88 -7.77
CA SER A 183 -35.31 19.64 -8.91
C SER A 183 -35.75 21.05 -8.52
N SER A 184 -34.79 21.97 -8.40
CA SER A 184 -34.98 23.38 -8.15
C SER A 184 -34.92 24.03 -9.52
N ILE A 185 -36.11 24.16 -10.10
CA ILE A 185 -36.53 25.21 -11.02
C ILE A 185 -35.38 25.88 -11.78
N GLY A 186 -35.13 25.42 -13.00
CA GLY A 186 -34.91 26.29 -14.16
C GLY A 186 -33.78 27.33 -14.08
N VAL A 187 -32.60 26.95 -13.63
CA VAL A 187 -31.38 27.61 -14.09
C VAL A 187 -30.66 26.60 -14.97
N GLU A 188 -30.53 26.91 -16.26
CA GLU A 188 -29.69 26.16 -17.19
C GLU A 188 -28.29 26.07 -16.58
N GLY A 189 -28.00 24.92 -15.96
CA GLY A 189 -26.81 24.73 -15.15
C GLY A 189 -25.58 24.79 -16.04
N GLU A 190 -24.61 25.63 -15.68
CA GLU A 190 -23.25 25.52 -16.18
C GLU A 190 -22.83 24.06 -16.14
N ASP A 191 -22.27 23.55 -17.24
CA ASP A 191 -21.80 22.18 -17.38
C ASP A 191 -20.69 21.95 -16.34
N VAL A 192 -21.06 21.46 -15.15
CA VAL A 192 -20.13 21.34 -14.04
C VAL A 192 -19.15 20.21 -14.38
N ASP A 193 -17.90 20.57 -14.67
CA ASP A 193 -16.82 19.63 -14.98
C ASP A 193 -16.55 18.74 -13.77
N THR A 194 -17.25 17.61 -13.75
CA THR A 194 -17.13 16.52 -12.79
C THR A 194 -16.35 15.38 -13.43
N GLY A 195 -15.49 14.74 -12.65
CA GLY A 195 -14.67 13.62 -13.12
C GLY A 195 -13.52 13.32 -12.18
N LEU A 196 -12.73 12.33 -12.55
CA LEU A 196 -11.59 11.83 -11.79
C LEU A 196 -10.34 11.82 -12.66
N ASP A 197 -9.33 12.58 -12.28
CA ASP A 197 -8.03 12.56 -12.94
C ASP A 197 -7.01 11.88 -12.02
N LEU A 198 -6.47 10.75 -12.47
CA LEU A 198 -5.47 9.96 -11.76
C LEU A 198 -4.12 10.10 -12.45
N THR A 199 -3.09 10.42 -11.68
CA THR A 199 -1.70 10.38 -12.11
C THR A 199 -0.92 9.40 -11.23
N PHE A 200 -0.28 8.40 -11.83
CA PHE A 200 0.53 7.40 -11.13
C PHE A 200 2.01 7.66 -11.40
N LEU A 201 2.82 7.64 -10.34
CA LEU A 201 4.25 7.90 -10.38
C LEU A 201 4.97 6.75 -9.69
N ASP A 202 5.85 6.06 -10.41
CA ASP A 202 6.65 4.97 -9.85
C ASP A 202 7.94 4.79 -10.67
N PHE A 203 8.96 4.15 -10.09
CA PHE A 203 10.20 3.90 -10.81
C PHE A 203 10.07 2.75 -11.84
N ALA A 204 9.10 1.85 -11.66
CA ALA A 204 8.82 0.73 -12.56
C ALA A 204 7.81 1.11 -13.67
N THR A 205 7.80 0.32 -14.74
CA THR A 205 7.05 0.59 -15.96
C THR A 205 5.62 0.05 -15.89
N TRP A 206 4.78 0.63 -15.02
CA TRP A 206 3.41 0.15 -14.77
C TRP A 206 2.36 0.52 -15.83
N ALA A 207 2.70 1.34 -16.81
CA ALA A 207 1.74 1.83 -17.82
C ALA A 207 0.91 0.71 -18.47
N PRO A 208 1.47 -0.44 -18.91
CA PRO A 208 0.67 -1.51 -19.50
C PRO A 208 -0.39 -2.12 -18.56
N ILE A 209 -0.09 -2.19 -17.24
CA ILE A 209 -1.05 -2.66 -16.23
C ILE A 209 -2.16 -1.63 -16.03
N THR A 210 -1.77 -0.36 -15.92
CA THR A 210 -2.71 0.76 -15.78
C THR A 210 -3.64 0.87 -16.98
N ASP A 211 -3.11 0.79 -18.20
CA ASP A 211 -3.88 0.90 -19.45
C ASP A 211 -4.88 -0.26 -19.62
N SER A 212 -4.48 -1.48 -19.24
CA SER A 212 -5.36 -2.66 -19.29
C SER A 212 -6.54 -2.53 -18.31
N LEU A 213 -6.27 -2.05 -17.09
CA LEU A 213 -7.31 -1.78 -16.10
C LEU A 213 -8.18 -0.59 -16.50
N PHE A 214 -7.60 0.49 -17.01
CA PHE A 214 -8.34 1.63 -17.53
C PHE A 214 -9.30 1.23 -18.64
N THR A 215 -8.85 0.38 -19.57
CA THR A 215 -9.69 -0.17 -20.62
C THR A 215 -10.88 -0.93 -20.04
N THR A 216 -10.67 -1.69 -18.97
CA THR A 216 -11.72 -2.50 -18.34
C THR A 216 -12.73 -1.66 -17.56
N ILE A 217 -12.29 -0.67 -16.78
CA ILE A 217 -13.18 0.19 -15.97
C ILE A 217 -13.92 1.24 -16.81
N THR A 218 -13.54 1.44 -18.07
CA THR A 218 -14.22 2.35 -19.00
C THR A 218 -14.96 1.62 -20.12
N ASP A 219 -15.07 0.30 -20.04
CA ASP A 219 -15.82 -0.52 -20.99
C ASP A 219 -17.28 -0.65 -20.51
N PRO A 220 -18.26 -0.05 -21.23
CA PRO A 220 -19.67 -0.09 -20.83
C PRO A 220 -20.28 -1.49 -20.95
N THR A 221 -19.60 -2.43 -21.60
CA THR A 221 -20.07 -3.83 -21.76
C THR A 221 -19.70 -4.71 -20.57
N LYS A 222 -18.84 -4.24 -19.66
CA LYS A 222 -18.45 -4.98 -18.46
C LYS A 222 -19.38 -4.61 -17.31
N GLU A 223 -20.11 -5.60 -16.80
CA GLU A 223 -20.88 -5.45 -15.56
C GLU A 223 -19.93 -5.14 -14.39
N SER A 224 -19.78 -3.87 -14.06
CA SER A 224 -19.01 -3.42 -12.91
C SER A 224 -19.54 -2.08 -12.41
N ASN A 225 -19.88 -1.99 -11.12
CA ASN A 225 -20.15 -0.71 -10.47
C ASN A 225 -18.91 0.20 -10.37
N VAL A 226 -17.73 -0.30 -10.77
CA VAL A 226 -16.49 0.48 -10.93
C VAL A 226 -16.50 1.26 -12.26
N PHE A 227 -17.46 1.00 -13.15
CA PHE A 227 -17.52 1.67 -14.45
C PHE A 227 -17.58 3.20 -14.32
N LEU A 228 -16.73 3.89 -15.07
CA LEU A 228 -16.83 5.33 -15.32
C LEU A 228 -16.72 5.59 -16.82
N ASP A 229 -17.54 6.53 -17.31
CA ASP A 229 -17.45 6.99 -18.68
C ASP A 229 -16.07 7.60 -18.97
N LYS A 230 -15.52 7.38 -20.17
CA LYS A 230 -14.18 7.89 -20.57
C LYS A 230 -14.04 9.41 -20.48
N THR A 231 -15.15 10.16 -20.56
CA THR A 231 -15.15 11.62 -20.38
C THR A 231 -15.04 12.03 -18.90
N LYS A 232 -15.39 11.11 -17.99
CA LYS A 232 -15.41 11.31 -16.54
C LYS A 232 -14.16 10.78 -15.85
N ILE A 233 -13.24 10.09 -16.54
CA ILE A 233 -12.00 9.62 -15.95
C ILE A 233 -10.79 9.80 -16.87
N SER A 234 -9.67 10.27 -16.32
CA SER A 234 -8.35 10.25 -16.94
C SER A 234 -7.37 9.46 -16.07
N ALA A 235 -6.52 8.65 -16.68
CA ALA A 235 -5.46 7.91 -16.01
C ALA A 235 -4.14 8.11 -16.77
N LYS A 236 -3.11 8.59 -16.07
CA LYS A 236 -1.77 8.82 -16.64
C LYS A 236 -0.74 8.12 -15.77
N CYS A 237 0.12 7.30 -16.35
CA CYS A 237 1.19 6.62 -15.64
C CYS A 237 2.54 7.13 -16.13
N TYR A 238 3.38 7.64 -15.23
CA TYR A 238 4.72 8.12 -15.52
C TYR A 238 5.76 7.32 -14.76
N GLN A 239 6.78 6.85 -15.48
CA GLN A 239 7.95 6.25 -14.87
C GLN A 239 8.84 7.37 -14.30
N GLN A 240 8.82 7.56 -12.99
CA GLN A 240 9.54 8.60 -12.27
C GLN A 240 10.02 8.05 -10.91
N ASP A 241 11.32 8.06 -10.69
CA ASP A 241 11.89 7.89 -9.35
C ASP A 241 11.76 9.21 -8.59
N VAL A 242 10.94 9.24 -7.54
CA VAL A 242 10.67 10.43 -6.71
C VAL A 242 11.82 10.79 -5.77
N LEU A 243 12.85 9.94 -5.64
CA LEU A 243 14.09 10.26 -4.93
C LEU A 243 15.10 11.02 -5.81
N THR A 244 14.83 11.12 -7.11
CA THR A 244 15.59 11.92 -8.07
C THR A 244 14.89 13.25 -8.37
N PRO A 245 15.53 14.21 -9.07
CA PRO A 245 14.85 15.43 -9.49
C PRO A 245 13.55 15.12 -10.26
N LEU A 246 12.46 15.76 -9.83
CA LEU A 246 11.14 15.57 -10.44
C LEU A 246 11.07 16.26 -11.80
N SER A 247 10.47 15.59 -12.78
CA SER A 247 10.13 16.20 -14.08
C SER A 247 9.06 17.30 -13.94
N ASP A 248 9.04 18.24 -14.88
CA ASP A 248 8.04 19.32 -14.92
C ASP A 248 6.60 18.79 -14.95
N THR A 249 6.38 17.67 -15.63
CA THR A 249 5.08 16.99 -15.67
C THR A 249 4.67 16.46 -14.30
N THR A 250 5.61 15.89 -13.54
CA THR A 250 5.37 15.40 -12.18
C THR A 250 5.09 16.55 -11.21
N VAL A 251 5.88 17.63 -11.30
CA VAL A 251 5.66 18.83 -10.49
C VAL A 251 4.28 19.43 -10.80
N SER A 252 3.91 19.52 -12.08
CA SER A 252 2.61 20.04 -12.52
C SER A 252 1.44 19.18 -12.04
N SER A 253 1.57 17.84 -12.06
CA SER A 253 0.51 16.95 -11.58
C SER A 253 0.29 17.13 -10.07
N MET A 254 1.37 17.16 -9.28
CA MET A 254 1.30 17.38 -7.83
C MET A 254 0.79 18.78 -7.47
N ALA A 255 1.18 19.82 -8.21
CA ALA A 255 0.75 21.19 -7.96
C ALA A 255 -0.76 21.38 -8.14
N SER A 256 -1.35 20.65 -9.10
CA SER A 256 -2.78 20.72 -9.37
C SER A 256 -3.63 19.76 -8.54
N ALA A 257 -3.01 18.77 -7.88
CA ALA A 257 -3.67 17.70 -7.16
C ALA A 257 -4.47 18.20 -5.95
N ASP A 258 -5.64 17.60 -5.74
CA ASP A 258 -6.41 17.74 -4.50
C ASP A 258 -5.90 16.78 -3.43
N ILE A 259 -5.48 15.60 -3.88
CA ILE A 259 -4.96 14.53 -3.02
C ILE A 259 -3.66 14.02 -3.62
N VAL A 260 -2.60 13.98 -2.81
CA VAL A 260 -1.39 13.22 -3.08
C VAL A 260 -1.41 11.99 -2.19
N THR A 261 -1.28 10.79 -2.77
CA THR A 261 -1.24 9.54 -2.01
C THR A 261 0.15 8.92 -2.06
N ILE A 262 0.59 8.32 -0.95
CA ILE A 262 1.76 7.46 -0.85
C ILE A 262 1.31 6.20 -0.12
N LEU A 263 1.00 5.13 -0.86
CA LEU A 263 0.38 3.92 -0.32
C LEU A 263 1.37 2.75 -0.37
N PHE A 264 1.74 2.22 0.79
CA PHE A 264 2.72 1.14 1.02
C PHE A 264 4.07 1.38 0.34
N THR A 265 4.48 2.65 0.25
CA THR A 265 5.70 3.07 -0.46
C THR A 265 6.61 3.94 0.41
N ALA A 266 6.07 4.69 1.38
CA ALA A 266 6.85 5.63 2.18
C ALA A 266 7.99 4.93 2.93
N GLY A 267 7.70 3.75 3.49
CA GLY A 267 8.72 2.95 4.14
C GLY A 267 9.81 2.47 3.19
N GLU A 268 9.45 2.10 1.97
CA GLU A 268 10.41 1.63 0.97
C GLU A 268 11.36 2.76 0.58
N LEU A 269 10.84 3.96 0.36
CA LEU A 269 11.63 5.17 0.06
C LEU A 269 12.65 5.46 1.17
N TYR A 270 12.19 5.53 2.42
CA TYR A 270 13.07 5.79 3.57
C TYR A 270 14.12 4.68 3.75
N SER A 271 13.81 3.44 3.37
CA SER A 271 14.78 2.34 3.41
C SER A 271 15.85 2.47 2.33
N GLN A 272 15.51 3.03 1.17
CA GLN A 272 16.45 3.28 0.08
C GLN A 272 17.34 4.51 0.36
N SER A 273 16.75 5.63 0.76
CA SER A 273 17.50 6.86 1.05
C SER A 273 16.74 7.79 2.01
N PRO A 274 17.01 7.74 3.32
CA PRO A 274 16.33 8.60 4.29
C PRO A 274 16.43 10.09 3.94
N THR A 275 17.60 10.54 3.50
CA THR A 275 17.84 11.95 3.14
C THR A 275 17.04 12.37 1.91
N ALA A 276 17.04 11.57 0.84
CA ALA A 276 16.28 11.92 -0.36
C ALA A 276 14.77 11.86 -0.09
N THR A 277 14.31 10.90 0.71
CA THR A 277 12.91 10.80 1.11
C THR A 277 12.47 11.98 1.96
N THR A 278 13.23 12.37 2.98
CA THR A 278 12.93 13.58 3.76
C THR A 278 12.90 14.82 2.88
N LYS A 279 13.86 14.97 1.95
CA LYS A 279 13.86 16.09 0.98
C LYS A 279 12.61 16.08 0.10
N PHE A 280 12.21 14.91 -0.40
CA PHE A 280 10.99 14.74 -1.19
C PHE A 280 9.75 15.18 -0.39
N PHE A 281 9.53 14.66 0.82
CA PHE A 281 8.41 15.06 1.68
C PHE A 281 8.40 16.56 1.98
N MET A 282 9.55 17.15 2.28
CA MET A 282 9.67 18.60 2.51
C MET A 282 9.33 19.42 1.26
N SER A 283 9.68 18.92 0.07
CA SER A 283 9.37 19.61 -1.20
C SER A 283 7.88 19.63 -1.52
N LEU A 284 7.09 18.67 -1.01
CA LEU A 284 5.64 18.61 -1.30
C LEU A 284 4.91 19.88 -0.86
N HIS A 285 5.33 20.53 0.23
CA HIS A 285 4.72 21.81 0.64
C HIS A 285 4.90 22.89 -0.45
N THR A 286 6.09 22.99 -1.04
CA THR A 286 6.39 23.99 -2.08
C THR A 286 5.74 23.69 -3.42
N ILE A 287 5.38 22.42 -3.67
CA ILE A 287 4.79 21.99 -4.93
C ILE A 287 3.27 22.06 -4.87
N THR A 288 2.66 21.58 -3.78
CA THR A 288 1.20 21.41 -3.67
C THR A 288 0.47 22.72 -3.35
N LYS A 289 -0.76 22.85 -3.83
CA LYS A 289 -1.64 24.01 -3.56
C LYS A 289 -2.20 24.00 -2.13
N PRO A 290 -2.51 25.17 -1.53
CA PRO A 290 -3.12 25.23 -0.19
C PRO A 290 -4.37 24.36 -0.09
N GLY A 291 -4.57 23.73 1.07
CA GLY A 291 -5.70 22.83 1.30
C GLY A 291 -5.57 21.44 0.67
N ALA A 292 -4.56 21.18 -0.18
CA ALA A 292 -4.31 19.84 -0.71
C ALA A 292 -4.06 18.83 0.43
N LEU A 293 -4.51 17.60 0.23
CA LEU A 293 -4.38 16.53 1.21
C LEU A 293 -3.24 15.59 0.83
N LEU A 294 -2.38 15.26 1.80
CA LEU A 294 -1.38 14.22 1.69
C LEU A 294 -1.81 13.02 2.50
N VAL A 295 -2.08 11.90 1.83
CA VAL A 295 -2.50 10.63 2.45
C VAL A 295 -1.35 9.64 2.39
N VAL A 296 -0.87 9.20 3.54
CA VAL A 296 0.16 8.16 3.66
C VAL A 296 -0.43 6.96 4.39
N VAL A 297 -0.44 5.81 3.72
CA VAL A 297 -0.80 4.52 4.32
C VAL A 297 0.38 3.60 4.15
N ASP A 298 0.87 2.98 5.21
CA ASP A 298 2.03 2.07 5.12
C ASP A 298 1.92 0.92 6.12
N SER A 299 2.78 -0.07 6.03
CA SER A 299 2.79 -1.23 6.93
C SER A 299 3.09 -0.83 8.38
N ALA A 300 2.19 -1.20 9.29
CA ALA A 300 2.40 -1.03 10.73
C ALA A 300 3.25 -2.17 11.28
N GLY A 301 4.57 -1.96 11.34
CA GLY A 301 5.52 -2.88 11.97
C GLY A 301 6.76 -3.23 11.13
N GLY A 302 6.88 -2.73 9.90
CA GLY A 302 8.06 -2.99 9.05
C GLY A 302 9.23 -2.02 9.23
N PHE A 303 9.06 -0.97 10.05
CA PHE A 303 9.96 0.19 10.12
C PHE A 303 10.78 0.32 11.40
N GLU A 304 10.61 -0.59 12.36
CA GLU A 304 11.27 -0.51 13.67
C GLU A 304 12.79 -0.76 13.57
N ASP A 305 13.26 -1.35 12.46
CA ASP A 305 14.67 -1.68 12.21
C ASP A 305 15.44 -0.64 11.38
N LEU A 306 14.85 0.52 11.04
CA LEU A 306 15.67 1.56 10.41
C LEU A 306 16.62 2.17 11.43
N ASP A 307 17.86 1.68 11.41
CA ASP A 307 19.05 2.32 11.98
C ASP A 307 19.38 3.64 11.24
N VAL A 308 18.40 4.56 11.11
CA VAL A 308 18.52 5.85 10.40
C VAL A 308 19.70 6.69 10.92
N LEU A 309 20.16 6.43 12.15
CA LEU A 309 21.23 7.18 12.79
C LEU A 309 22.54 6.43 13.05
N LYS A 310 22.63 5.10 12.80
CA LYS A 310 23.91 4.39 13.09
C LYS A 310 25.01 4.68 12.07
N LYS A 311 24.67 5.07 10.83
CA LYS A 311 25.66 5.31 9.77
C LYS A 311 26.51 6.57 9.95
N ASN A 312 26.12 7.52 10.81
CA ASN A 312 26.89 8.75 11.04
C ASN A 312 27.93 8.64 12.16
N GLN A 313 28.05 7.48 12.84
CA GLN A 313 29.06 7.27 13.89
C GLN A 313 30.23 6.35 13.50
N GLN A 314 30.20 5.73 12.31
CA GLN A 314 31.37 5.04 11.74
C GLN A 314 32.20 5.99 10.88
N GLY A 315 32.68 7.06 11.50
CA GLY A 315 33.44 8.11 10.81
C GLY A 315 34.21 9.02 11.74
N ASN A 316 34.68 8.52 12.88
CA ASN A 316 35.85 9.06 13.61
C ASN A 316 36.09 8.23 14.88
N SER A 317 37.03 7.29 14.83
CA SER A 317 37.61 6.68 16.02
C SER A 317 39.07 6.34 15.72
N ALA A 318 39.86 7.39 15.63
CA ALA A 318 41.29 7.34 15.90
C ALA A 318 41.52 7.99 17.28
N ALA A 319 42.42 7.38 18.06
CA ALA A 319 42.72 7.64 19.49
C ALA A 319 41.65 7.08 20.45
N GLY A 320 41.92 6.23 21.44
CA GLY A 320 43.13 6.01 22.22
C GLY A 320 42.84 6.43 23.67
N GLY A 321 42.75 5.48 24.61
CA GLY A 321 42.89 5.73 26.05
C GLY A 321 41.62 5.64 26.93
N GLU A 322 41.69 4.69 27.88
CA GLU A 322 41.16 4.72 29.26
C GLU A 322 39.64 4.80 29.55
N SER A 323 39.08 3.61 29.83
CA SER A 323 38.41 3.23 31.09
C SER A 323 37.73 4.30 31.94
N GLY A 324 36.65 4.91 31.43
CA GLY A 324 35.66 5.62 32.24
C GLY A 324 34.27 5.02 32.03
N LYS A 325 33.70 4.39 33.06
CA LYS A 325 32.28 3.95 33.05
C LYS A 325 31.36 5.17 33.00
N ILE A 326 31.04 5.65 31.81
CA ILE A 326 29.86 6.46 31.56
C ILE A 326 28.74 5.50 31.16
N GLN A 327 27.67 5.47 31.94
CA GLN A 327 26.43 4.78 31.57
C GLN A 327 25.93 5.42 30.27
N SER A 328 26.12 4.73 29.16
CA SER A 328 25.53 5.11 27.89
C SER A 328 24.06 4.68 27.90
N ASP A 329 23.16 5.62 28.12
CA ASP A 329 21.74 5.56 27.70
C ASP A 329 21.64 5.61 26.15
N GLY A 330 22.49 4.82 25.47
CA GLY A 330 22.75 4.89 24.05
C GLY A 330 21.90 3.91 23.24
N ASN A 331 20.61 3.79 23.54
CA ASN A 331 19.68 3.06 22.70
C ASN A 331 18.79 4.05 21.94
N ILE A 332 19.39 4.85 21.05
CA ILE A 332 18.63 5.64 20.06
C ILE A 332 18.19 4.66 18.97
N GLY A 333 17.17 3.86 19.29
CA GLY A 333 16.52 2.93 18.37
C GLY A 333 15.89 3.66 17.18
N GLY A 334 15.72 2.94 16.07
CA GLY A 334 15.12 3.47 14.85
C GLY A 334 13.79 4.17 15.08
N TYR A 335 13.58 5.30 14.41
CA TYR A 335 12.31 6.03 14.52
C TYR A 335 11.21 5.27 13.76
N LYS A 336 10.05 5.11 14.40
CA LYS A 336 8.85 4.61 13.72
C LYS A 336 8.48 5.54 12.56
N LEU A 337 8.04 4.97 11.44
CA LEU A 337 7.69 5.73 10.23
C LEU A 337 6.72 6.89 10.51
N GLY A 338 5.68 6.66 11.32
CA GLY A 338 4.73 7.70 11.72
C GLY A 338 5.42 8.91 12.36
N PHE A 339 6.36 8.68 13.29
CA PHE A 339 7.12 9.75 13.93
C PHE A 339 7.98 10.53 12.93
N LEU A 340 8.64 9.83 11.98
CA LEU A 340 9.45 10.48 10.95
C LEU A 340 8.60 11.36 10.04
N LEU A 341 7.42 10.89 9.63
CA LEU A 341 6.47 11.66 8.83
C LEU A 341 6.00 12.91 9.58
N ASP A 342 5.52 12.72 10.81
CA ASP A 342 5.01 13.81 11.65
C ASP A 342 6.11 14.87 11.87
N LYS A 343 7.34 14.43 12.20
CA LYS A 343 8.48 15.33 12.38
C LYS A 343 8.85 16.06 11.08
N THR A 344 8.83 15.38 9.94
CA THR A 344 9.22 15.98 8.66
C THR A 344 8.22 17.00 8.17
N LEU A 345 6.92 16.70 8.27
CA LEU A 345 5.85 17.48 7.65
C LEU A 345 5.33 18.61 8.55
N THR A 346 5.26 18.41 9.86
CA THR A 346 4.55 19.35 10.75
C THR A 346 5.46 20.36 11.46
N ASN A 347 6.77 20.10 11.57
CA ASN A 347 7.69 20.96 12.34
C ASN A 347 7.74 22.43 11.88
N ARG A 348 7.40 22.71 10.62
CA ARG A 348 7.45 24.05 10.04
C ARG A 348 6.07 24.70 9.92
N GLU A 349 5.05 24.11 10.53
CA GLU A 349 3.66 24.55 10.39
C GLU A 349 3.20 24.64 8.92
N GLN A 350 3.83 23.85 8.05
CA GLN A 350 3.55 23.77 6.62
C GLN A 350 2.40 22.79 6.30
N TRP A 351 2.19 21.84 7.20
CA TRP A 351 1.17 20.81 7.13
C TRP A 351 0.48 20.66 8.47
N GLN A 352 -0.84 20.58 8.46
CA GLN A 352 -1.68 20.23 9.60
C GLN A 352 -1.98 18.73 9.58
N THR A 353 -1.81 18.04 10.71
CA THR A 353 -2.24 16.65 10.87
C THR A 353 -3.77 16.57 11.00
N ILE A 354 -4.40 15.77 10.14
CA ILE A 354 -5.84 15.46 10.16
C ILE A 354 -6.09 14.09 10.77
N VAL A 355 -5.32 13.07 10.38
CA VAL A 355 -5.39 11.71 10.92
C VAL A 355 -4.01 11.24 11.33
N SER A 356 -3.90 10.66 12.53
CA SER A 356 -2.71 10.00 13.04
C SER A 356 -3.07 8.68 13.70
N GLN A 357 -3.00 7.59 12.91
CA GLN A 357 -3.28 6.24 13.37
C GLN A 357 -2.04 5.36 13.15
N ASP A 358 -1.44 4.85 14.22
CA ASP A 358 -0.21 4.05 14.11
C ASP A 358 -0.45 2.59 13.71
N THR A 359 -1.68 2.10 13.92
CA THR A 359 -2.04 0.72 13.58
C THR A 359 -3.55 0.60 13.38
N LYS A 360 -3.97 0.09 12.24
CA LYS A 360 -5.35 -0.32 11.93
C LYS A 360 -5.30 -1.57 11.07
N TRP A 361 -6.15 -2.54 11.37
CA TRP A 361 -6.27 -3.77 10.59
C TRP A 361 -7.39 -3.64 9.57
N TRP A 362 -7.04 -3.80 8.29
CA TRP A 362 -7.98 -4.19 7.26
C TRP A 362 -7.97 -5.71 7.12
N ARG A 363 -9.16 -6.31 7.14
CA ARG A 363 -9.34 -7.76 7.06
C ARG A 363 -10.19 -8.06 5.83
N VAL A 364 -9.74 -9.02 5.02
CA VAL A 364 -10.56 -9.55 3.93
C VAL A 364 -11.83 -10.14 4.54
N PRO A 365 -13.03 -9.66 4.16
CA PRO A 365 -14.30 -10.17 4.66
C PRO A 365 -14.42 -11.67 4.43
N GLN A 366 -15.06 -12.36 5.37
CA GLN A 366 -15.16 -13.83 5.30
C GLN A 366 -16.03 -14.27 4.12
N GLU A 367 -17.05 -13.47 3.80
CA GLU A 367 -17.97 -13.63 2.68
C GLU A 367 -17.25 -13.71 1.33
N LEU A 368 -16.15 -12.96 1.16
CA LEU A 368 -15.33 -13.03 -0.05
C LEU A 368 -14.50 -14.32 -0.14
N LYS A 369 -14.07 -14.85 1.01
CA LYS A 369 -13.30 -16.10 1.07
C LYS A 369 -14.20 -17.30 0.79
N ASP A 370 -15.41 -17.27 1.34
CA ASP A 370 -16.37 -18.37 1.26
C ASP A 370 -16.97 -18.49 -0.15
N THR A 371 -17.10 -17.37 -0.87
CA THR A 371 -17.64 -17.36 -2.25
C THR A 371 -16.65 -17.89 -3.29
N GLY A 372 -15.39 -18.17 -2.94
CA GLY A 372 -14.36 -18.62 -3.88
C GLY A 372 -14.11 -17.63 -5.02
N GLY A 373 -14.44 -16.35 -4.81
CA GLY A 373 -14.64 -15.39 -5.88
C GLY A 373 -13.36 -14.98 -6.62
N TYR A 374 -12.17 -15.18 -6.04
CA TYR A 374 -10.87 -14.85 -6.63
C TYR A 374 -9.90 -16.04 -6.49
N PRO A 375 -9.14 -16.40 -7.54
CA PRO A 375 -8.35 -17.65 -7.55
C PRO A 375 -7.05 -17.61 -6.74
N LEU A 376 -6.62 -16.43 -6.28
CA LEU A 376 -5.42 -16.25 -5.45
C LEU A 376 -5.80 -15.78 -4.04
N GLU A 377 -4.89 -16.03 -3.09
CA GLU A 377 -5.06 -15.57 -1.71
C GLU A 377 -5.09 -14.04 -1.63
N LEU A 378 -6.12 -13.50 -0.96
CA LEU A 378 -6.23 -12.09 -0.62
C LEU A 378 -5.65 -11.86 0.79
N GLU A 379 -4.74 -10.90 0.92
CA GLU A 379 -4.02 -10.64 2.17
C GLU A 379 -4.71 -9.62 3.06
N ASN A 380 -4.67 -9.87 4.38
CA ASN A 380 -5.02 -8.85 5.36
C ASN A 380 -3.90 -7.81 5.44
N MET A 381 -4.25 -6.56 5.78
CA MET A 381 -3.26 -5.49 5.93
C MET A 381 -3.33 -4.90 7.33
N ARG A 382 -2.16 -4.74 7.96
CA ARG A 382 -2.00 -3.92 9.15
C ARG A 382 -1.28 -2.66 8.73
N CYS A 383 -1.95 -1.53 8.82
CA CYS A 383 -1.43 -0.28 8.30
C CYS A 383 -1.36 0.81 9.38
N LEU A 384 -0.38 1.70 9.25
CA LEU A 384 -0.46 3.04 9.79
C LEU A 384 -1.17 3.92 8.76
N ILE A 385 -1.87 4.94 9.23
CA ILE A 385 -2.55 5.93 8.41
C ILE A 385 -2.16 7.31 8.93
N ARG A 386 -1.67 8.14 8.02
CA ARG A 386 -1.42 9.57 8.24
C ARG A 386 -2.13 10.35 7.15
N VAL A 387 -2.88 11.38 7.56
CA VAL A 387 -3.43 12.35 6.62
C VAL A 387 -3.05 13.73 7.09
N TYR A 388 -2.50 14.51 6.18
CA TYR A 388 -2.11 15.89 6.41
C TYR A 388 -2.83 16.81 5.42
N ARG A 389 -3.12 18.03 5.85
CA ARG A 389 -3.61 19.11 4.99
C ARG A 389 -2.52 20.15 4.83
N ARG A 390 -2.29 20.62 3.60
CA ARG A 390 -1.36 21.73 3.36
C ARG A 390 -1.95 23.02 3.92
N ASN A 391 -1.19 23.71 4.76
CA ASN A 391 -1.59 25.01 5.31
C ASN A 391 -1.51 26.10 4.24
N ASP A 392 -2.21 27.21 4.48
CA ASP A 392 -2.14 28.40 3.64
C ASP A 392 -0.71 28.96 3.60
N ASP A 393 -0.38 29.69 2.53
CA ASP A 393 0.86 30.48 2.50
C ASP A 393 0.74 31.63 3.52
N PRO A 394 1.81 31.92 4.29
CA PRO A 394 1.81 32.97 5.31
C PRO A 394 1.63 34.38 4.75
#